data_AF-A0A972UWJ7-F1
#
_entry.id   AF-A0A972UWJ7-F1
#
_cell.length_a   1.000
_cell.length_b   1.000
_cell.length_c   1.000
_cell.angle_alpha   90.00
_cell.angle_beta   90.00
_cell.angle_gamma   90.00
#
_symmetry.space_group_name_H-M   'P 1'
#
loop_
_entity.id
_entity.type
_entity.pdbx_description
1 polymer ?
#
loop_
_entity_poly.entity_id
_entity_poly.type
_entity_poly.pdbx_seq_one_letter_code
_entity_poly.pdbx_strand_id
1 'polypeptide(L)'
;MKNRHLNEKSEIIKMQDEELNKAFLAYGTFKELKENGVLTKDGGILGLGGSKSIPGIFEEDSFMQLDIRETREIPLFTRKVSFITEHPDSSYRFLIDEGLITYLEIENPDEFWKLSKYAVLETK
;
A
#
# COMPACT_ATOMS: atom_id res chain seq x y z
N MET A 1 36.57 -19.61 12.68
CA MET A 1 35.28 -20.23 12.27
C MET A 1 34.07 -19.66 13.02
N LYS A 2 34.12 -19.50 14.36
CA LYS A 2 32.97 -19.02 15.19
C LYS A 2 32.43 -17.62 14.82
N ASN A 3 33.30 -16.67 14.44
CA ASN A 3 32.88 -15.32 14.04
C ASN A 3 32.19 -15.25 12.67
N ARG A 4 32.49 -16.17 11.75
CA ARG A 4 31.82 -16.22 10.42
C ARG A 4 30.35 -16.60 10.57
N HIS A 5 30.07 -17.60 11.41
CA HIS A 5 28.71 -18.08 11.64
C HIS A 5 27.83 -17.10 12.44
N LEU A 6 28.44 -16.28 13.31
CA LEU A 6 27.73 -15.19 13.98
C LEU A 6 27.33 -14.08 12.99
N ASN A 7 28.24 -13.72 12.07
CA ASN A 7 27.95 -12.72 11.03
C ASN A 7 26.85 -13.21 10.07
N GLU A 8 26.94 -14.45 9.57
CA GLU A 8 25.90 -15.05 8.71
C GLU A 8 24.51 -15.03 9.38
N LYS A 9 24.43 -15.40 10.66
CA LYS A 9 23.17 -15.33 11.42
C LYS A 9 22.65 -13.91 11.58
N SER A 10 23.55 -12.95 11.82
CA SER A 10 23.19 -11.54 11.93
C SER A 10 22.60 -11.00 10.63
N GLU A 11 23.19 -11.34 9.49
CA GLU A 11 22.67 -10.94 8.17
C GLU A 11 21.31 -11.57 7.89
N ILE A 12 21.13 -12.86 8.22
CA ILE A 12 19.82 -13.53 8.06
C ILE A 12 18.74 -12.87 8.93
N ILE A 13 19.04 -12.54 10.18
CA ILE A 13 18.09 -11.85 11.07
C ILE A 13 17.71 -10.49 10.48
N LYS A 14 18.70 -9.75 9.96
CA LYS A 14 18.47 -8.45 9.34
C LYS A 14 17.56 -8.57 8.12
N MET A 15 17.83 -9.52 7.23
CA MET A 15 17.00 -9.76 6.05
C MET A 15 15.57 -10.16 6.42
N GLN A 16 15.40 -11.00 7.45
CA GLN A 16 14.07 -11.39 7.93
C GLN A 16 13.33 -10.21 8.54
N ASP A 17 14.01 -9.36 9.31
CA ASP A 17 13.43 -8.15 9.88
C ASP A 17 12.99 -7.16 8.78
N GLU A 18 13.82 -6.95 7.76
CA GLU A 18 13.47 -6.13 6.60
C GLU A 18 12.24 -6.69 5.87
N GLU A 19 12.16 -8.01 5.67
CA GLU A 19 11.01 -8.64 5.01
C GLU A 19 9.71 -8.52 5.84
N LEU A 20 9.79 -8.68 7.16
CA LEU A 20 8.63 -8.55 8.06
C LEU A 20 8.06 -7.14 8.09
N ASN A 21 8.92 -6.13 7.92
CA ASN A 21 8.56 -4.72 7.94
C ASN A 21 8.33 -4.15 6.53
N LYS A 22 8.41 -4.98 5.48
CA LYS A 22 8.10 -4.56 4.11
C LYS A 22 6.59 -4.42 3.91
N ALA A 23 6.19 -3.36 3.23
CA ALA A 23 4.85 -3.16 2.70
C ALA A 23 4.90 -2.53 1.31
N PHE A 24 3.75 -2.49 0.64
CA PHE A 24 3.62 -2.06 -0.74
C PHE A 24 2.47 -1.07 -0.88
N LEU A 25 2.72 0.04 -1.56
CA LEU A 25 1.77 1.11 -1.75
C LEU A 25 1.58 1.40 -3.24
N ALA A 26 0.33 1.52 -3.65
CA ALA A 26 -0.03 2.12 -4.93
C ALA A 26 -1.21 3.07 -4.73
N TYR A 27 -1.11 4.27 -5.28
CA TYR A 27 -2.22 5.20 -5.32
C TYR A 27 -2.24 5.97 -6.63
N GLY A 28 -3.44 6.35 -7.06
CA GLY A 28 -3.63 7.07 -8.31
C GLY A 28 -5.06 6.96 -8.81
N THR A 29 -5.31 7.53 -9.97
CA THR A 29 -6.59 7.35 -10.63
C THR A 29 -6.76 5.88 -11.03
N PHE A 30 -8.01 5.42 -11.16
CA PHE A 30 -8.28 4.07 -11.65
C PHE A 30 -7.61 3.77 -13.00
N LYS A 31 -7.47 4.78 -13.86
CA LYS A 31 -6.80 4.64 -15.16
C LYS A 31 -5.31 4.32 -14.98
N GLU A 32 -4.59 5.11 -14.18
CA GLU A 32 -3.17 4.91 -13.92
C GLU A 32 -2.91 3.57 -13.24
N LEU A 33 -3.70 3.24 -12.22
CA LEU A 33 -3.58 1.96 -11.50
C LEU A 33 -3.86 0.76 -12.43
N LYS A 34 -4.78 0.90 -13.39
CA LYS A 34 -5.03 -0.14 -14.39
C LYS A 34 -3.91 -0.25 -15.42
N GLU A 35 -3.40 0.89 -15.90
CA GLU A 35 -2.29 0.93 -16.85
C GLU A 35 -1.01 0.32 -16.26
N ASN A 36 -0.79 0.51 -14.96
CA ASN A 36 0.30 -0.10 -14.19
C ASN A 36 -0.03 -1.52 -13.70
N GLY A 37 -1.13 -2.14 -14.12
CA GLY A 37 -1.46 -3.52 -13.73
C GLY A 37 -1.84 -3.74 -12.25
N VAL A 38 -1.95 -2.67 -11.44
CA VAL A 38 -2.34 -2.75 -10.03
C VAL A 38 -3.84 -3.08 -9.88
N LEU A 39 -4.68 -2.56 -10.78
CA LEU A 39 -6.13 -2.79 -10.76
C LEU A 39 -6.64 -3.39 -12.05
N THR A 40 -7.60 -4.31 -11.92
CA THR A 40 -8.47 -4.73 -13.01
C THR A 40 -9.90 -4.29 -12.73
N LYS A 41 -10.75 -4.39 -13.75
CA LYS A 41 -12.19 -4.25 -13.64
C LYS A 41 -12.84 -5.40 -14.37
N ASP A 42 -13.50 -6.27 -13.61
CA ASP A 42 -14.18 -7.45 -14.13
C ASP A 42 -15.70 -7.22 -14.17
N GLY A 43 -16.31 -7.65 -15.29
CA GLY A 43 -17.74 -7.50 -15.54
C GLY A 43 -18.18 -6.07 -15.91
N GLY A 44 -19.45 -5.95 -16.27
CA GLY A 44 -20.04 -4.71 -16.79
C GLY A 44 -20.02 -4.62 -18.32
N ILE A 45 -20.98 -3.89 -18.88
CA ILE A 45 -21.09 -3.61 -20.32
C ILE A 45 -20.69 -2.15 -20.51
N LEU A 46 -19.73 -1.88 -21.39
CA LEU A 46 -19.38 -0.53 -21.91
C LEU A 46 -19.57 0.61 -20.89
N GLY A 47 -18.75 0.62 -19.83
CA GLY A 47 -18.71 1.71 -18.85
C GLY A 47 -19.70 1.62 -17.69
N LEU A 48 -20.68 0.71 -17.72
CA LEU A 48 -21.68 0.52 -16.66
C LEU A 48 -21.52 -0.83 -15.96
N GLY A 49 -21.46 -0.79 -14.63
CA GLY A 49 -21.23 -1.96 -13.79
C GLY A 49 -19.79 -2.50 -13.88
N GLY A 50 -19.44 -3.42 -12.98
CA GLY A 50 -18.13 -4.06 -12.87
C GLY A 50 -17.43 -3.76 -11.54
N SER A 51 -16.83 -4.78 -10.95
CA SER A 51 -16.10 -4.68 -9.67
C SER A 51 -14.64 -4.37 -9.96
N LYS A 52 -14.06 -3.44 -9.19
CA LYS A 52 -12.62 -3.17 -9.21
C LYS A 52 -11.94 -4.10 -8.21
N SER A 53 -10.82 -4.66 -8.61
CA SER A 53 -10.07 -5.60 -7.78
C SER A 53 -8.60 -5.57 -8.16
N ILE A 54 -7.75 -6.04 -7.24
CA ILE A 54 -6.35 -6.35 -7.56
C ILE A 54 -6.34 -7.66 -8.35
N PRO A 55 -5.62 -7.75 -9.49
CA PRO A 55 -5.47 -9.00 -10.23
C PRO A 55 -4.87 -10.11 -9.37
N GLY A 56 -5.17 -11.37 -9.66
CA GLY A 56 -4.55 -12.50 -8.96
C GLY A 56 -3.04 -12.65 -9.22
N ILE A 57 -2.52 -11.98 -10.25
CA ILE A 57 -1.10 -11.92 -10.62
C ILE A 57 -0.80 -10.46 -10.96
N PHE A 58 0.16 -9.86 -10.25
CA PHE A 58 0.65 -8.51 -10.49
C PHE A 58 2.16 -8.46 -10.25
N GLU A 59 2.83 -7.47 -10.85
CA GLU A 59 4.26 -7.25 -10.68
C GLU A 59 4.50 -6.36 -9.45
N GLU A 60 5.50 -6.71 -8.63
CA GLU A 60 5.84 -5.96 -7.41
C GLU A 60 6.37 -4.55 -7.73
N ASP A 61 6.98 -4.37 -8.92
CA ASP A 61 7.51 -3.08 -9.41
C ASP A 61 6.43 -2.01 -9.64
N SER A 62 5.16 -2.45 -9.70
CA SER A 62 4.00 -1.59 -9.86
C SER A 62 3.60 -0.92 -8.54
N PHE A 63 4.29 -1.27 -7.44
CA PHE A 63 4.09 -0.74 -6.10
C PHE A 63 5.35 -0.04 -5.60
N MET A 64 5.15 1.01 -4.82
CA MET A 64 6.20 1.58 -4.00
C MET A 64 6.43 0.68 -2.80
N GLN A 65 7.64 0.14 -2.66
CA GLN A 65 8.04 -0.58 -1.45
C GLN A 65 8.26 0.40 -0.30
N LEU A 66 7.74 0.06 0.88
CA LEU A 66 7.82 0.85 2.10
C LEU A 66 8.37 0.00 3.25
N ASP A 67 9.09 0.65 4.18
CA ASP A 67 9.27 0.13 5.54
C ASP A 67 8.15 0.72 6.42
N ILE A 68 7.35 -0.17 7.02
CA ILE A 68 6.18 0.22 7.83
C ILE A 68 6.54 0.98 9.10
N ARG A 69 7.79 0.90 9.56
CA ARG A 69 8.25 1.57 10.78
C ARG A 69 8.51 3.05 10.54
N GLU A 70 8.97 3.35 9.32
CA GLU A 70 9.39 4.69 8.88
C GLU A 70 8.27 5.48 8.21
N THR A 71 7.37 4.80 7.49
CA THR A 71 6.32 5.48 6.72
C THR A 71 5.10 5.80 7.59
N ARG A 72 4.93 7.08 7.93
CA ARG A 72 3.80 7.58 8.73
C ARG A 72 2.84 8.46 7.96
N GLU A 73 3.29 9.09 6.89
CA GLU A 73 2.48 9.99 6.08
C GLU A 73 2.69 9.69 4.60
N ILE A 74 1.59 9.63 3.86
CA ILE A 74 1.58 9.45 2.41
C ILE A 74 0.93 10.68 1.78
N PRO A 75 1.65 11.48 0.99
CA PRO A 75 1.07 12.63 0.30
C PRO A 75 0.10 12.16 -0.79
N LEU A 76 -1.12 12.72 -0.81
CA LEU A 76 -2.17 12.36 -1.77
C LEU A 76 -2.63 13.52 -2.64
N PHE A 77 -2.71 14.73 -2.09
CA PHE A 77 -3.15 15.96 -2.78
C PHE A 77 -4.37 15.75 -3.71
N THR A 78 -5.43 15.15 -3.18
CA THR A 78 -6.63 14.73 -3.94
C THR A 78 -7.91 15.23 -3.27
N ARG A 79 -9.02 15.32 -4.01
CA ARG A 79 -10.32 15.69 -3.43
C ARG A 79 -11.07 14.49 -2.86
N LYS A 80 -10.79 13.30 -3.39
CA LYS A 80 -11.45 12.07 -2.95
C LYS A 80 -10.49 10.91 -3.03
N VAL A 81 -10.49 10.11 -1.97
CA VAL A 81 -9.74 8.87 -1.87
C VAL A 81 -10.69 7.73 -1.57
N SER A 82 -10.38 6.53 -2.05
CA SER A 82 -11.11 5.31 -1.72
C SER A 82 -10.12 4.15 -1.63
N PHE A 83 -10.13 3.45 -0.49
CA PHE A 83 -9.36 2.23 -0.34
C PHE A 83 -9.96 1.11 -1.19
N ILE A 84 -9.09 0.42 -1.92
CA ILE A 84 -9.42 -0.84 -2.61
C ILE A 84 -9.05 -2.04 -1.73
N THR A 85 -8.02 -1.90 -0.90
CA THR A 85 -7.60 -2.86 0.13
C THR A 85 -8.19 -2.51 1.48
N GLU A 86 -8.46 -3.52 2.31
CA GLU A 86 -9.03 -3.30 3.64
C GLU A 86 -7.93 -2.93 4.65
N HIS A 87 -8.15 -1.82 5.37
CA HIS A 87 -7.33 -1.37 6.48
C HIS A 87 -8.26 -0.91 7.62
N PRO A 88 -7.97 -1.20 8.89
CA PRO A 88 -8.84 -0.78 9.99
C PRO A 88 -8.95 0.75 10.07
N ASP A 89 -10.18 1.28 10.08
CA ASP A 89 -10.43 2.75 10.15
C ASP A 89 -9.77 3.42 11.36
N SER A 90 -9.58 2.70 12.47
CA SER A 90 -8.92 3.22 13.68
C SER A 90 -7.40 3.29 13.58
N SER A 91 -6.81 2.88 12.45
CA SER A 91 -5.34 2.83 12.27
C SER A 91 -4.79 4.02 11.46
N TYR A 92 -5.67 4.83 10.86
CA TYR A 92 -5.28 5.94 10.00
C TYR A 92 -6.30 7.07 10.00
N ARG A 93 -5.89 8.24 9.49
CA ARG A 93 -6.80 9.33 9.16
C ARG A 93 -6.34 10.09 7.92
N PHE A 94 -7.26 10.84 7.31
CA PHE A 94 -6.93 11.76 6.23
C PHE A 94 -6.78 13.17 6.78
N LEU A 95 -5.64 13.80 6.51
CA LEU A 95 -5.42 15.21 6.78
C LEU A 95 -6.02 16.02 5.63
N ILE A 96 -6.86 16.99 5.98
CA ILE A 96 -7.58 17.82 5.03
C ILE A 96 -7.19 19.27 5.27
N ASP A 97 -6.75 19.94 4.20
CA ASP A 97 -6.45 21.36 4.18
C ASP A 97 -7.17 22.02 3.01
N GLU A 98 -7.89 23.12 3.27
CA GLU A 98 -8.70 23.84 2.28
C GLU A 98 -9.62 22.95 1.40
N GLY A 99 -10.13 21.84 1.96
CA GLY A 99 -10.99 20.89 1.24
C GLY A 99 -10.25 19.90 0.34
N LEU A 100 -8.91 19.87 0.38
CA LEU A 100 -8.06 18.90 -0.26
C LEU A 100 -7.54 17.90 0.77
N ILE A 101 -7.58 16.61 0.46
CA ILE A 101 -6.89 15.58 1.24
C ILE A 101 -5.41 15.68 0.90
N THR A 102 -4.61 16.20 1.83
CA THR A 102 -3.17 16.42 1.65
C THR A 102 -2.40 15.15 1.95
N TYR A 103 -2.72 14.48 3.06
CA TYR A 103 -2.02 13.27 3.51
C TYR A 103 -2.98 12.19 3.98
N LEU A 104 -2.58 10.94 3.79
CA LEU A 104 -2.97 9.83 4.63
C LEU A 104 -1.94 9.71 5.76
N GLU A 105 -2.38 9.88 7.00
CA GLU A 105 -1.56 9.67 8.20
C GLU A 105 -1.87 8.29 8.80
N ILE A 106 -0.83 7.47 8.94
CA ILE A 106 -0.88 6.14 9.55
C ILE A 106 -0.55 6.28 11.04
N GLU A 107 -1.58 6.32 11.87
CA GLU A 107 -1.47 6.50 13.32
C GLU A 107 -0.97 5.22 14.02
N ASN A 108 -1.38 4.04 13.51
CA ASN A 108 -0.93 2.74 14.02
C ASN A 108 -0.54 1.81 12.85
N PRO A 109 0.76 1.75 12.48
CA PRO A 109 1.20 0.91 11.36
C PRO A 109 0.92 -0.57 11.56
N ASP A 110 1.06 -1.10 12.78
CA ASP A 110 0.85 -2.52 13.02
C ASP A 110 -0.60 -2.92 12.76
N GLU A 111 -1.56 -2.09 13.18
CA GLU A 111 -2.98 -2.32 12.87
C GLU A 111 -3.31 -2.01 11.40
N PHE A 112 -2.72 -0.96 10.82
CA PHE A 112 -2.93 -0.60 9.41
C PHE A 112 -2.52 -1.72 8.46
N TRP A 113 -1.36 -2.33 8.69
CA TRP A 113 -0.78 -3.38 7.85
C TRP A 113 -1.16 -4.81 8.27
N LYS A 114 -2.11 -4.96 9.20
CA LYS A 114 -2.49 -6.25 9.82
C LYS A 114 -3.22 -7.19 8.88
N LEU A 115 -4.15 -6.65 8.08
CA LEU A 115 -4.99 -7.44 7.16
C LEU A 115 -4.31 -7.63 5.80
N SER A 116 -3.49 -6.66 5.39
CA SER A 116 -2.79 -6.64 4.11
C SER A 116 -1.50 -5.84 4.23
N LYS A 117 -0.40 -6.34 3.65
CA LYS A 117 0.84 -5.58 3.42
C LYS A 117 0.78 -4.71 2.16
N TYR A 118 -0.33 -4.75 1.44
CA TYR A 118 -0.60 -3.91 0.27
C TYR A 118 -1.65 -2.87 0.60
N ALA A 119 -1.34 -1.60 0.35
CA ALA A 119 -2.27 -0.49 0.41
C ALA A 119 -2.51 0.03 -1.01
N VAL A 120 -3.75 -0.09 -1.51
CA VAL A 120 -4.15 0.41 -2.82
C VAL A 120 -5.26 1.43 -2.67
N LEU A 121 -4.98 2.66 -3.11
CA LEU A 121 -5.91 3.78 -3.00
C LEU A 121 -6.26 4.36 -4.36
N GLU A 122 -7.55 4.43 -4.67
CA GLU A 122 -8.04 5.18 -5.83
C GLU A 122 -8.24 6.65 -5.45
N THR A 123 -7.59 7.57 -6.17
CA THR A 123 -7.70 9.03 -6.00
C THR A 123 -8.49 9.68 -7.14
N LYS A 124 -9.11 10.84 -6.88
CA LYS A 124 -9.91 11.61 -7.85
C LYS A 124 -9.81 13.13 -7.69
#